data_AF-A0A9E4S690-F1
#
_entry.id   AF-A0A9E4S690-F1
#
_cell.length_a   1.000
_cell.length_b   1.000
_cell.length_c   1.000
_cell.angle_alpha   90.00
_cell.angle_beta   90.00
_cell.angle_gamma   90.00
#
_symmetry.space_group_name_H-M   'P 1'
#
loop_
_entity.id
_entity.type
_entity.pdbx_description
1 polymer ?
#
loop_
_entity_poly.entity_id
_entity_poly.type
_entity_poly.pdbx_seq_one_letter_code
_entity_poly.pdbx_strand_id
1 'polypeptide(L)'
;NPQHPYTQLLIESIPQPDPKNRWGSEPPQQNWEISDTQITGCKFADRCPAVMDRCPTTRPGQYLINPHQLATCLLYEEKGEMTNPDITSTFQTEKQALQAAAART
;
A
#
# COMPACT_ATOMS: atom_id res chain seq x y z
N ASN A 1 4.31 9.45 -2.18
CA ASN A 1 4.64 8.78 -0.91
C ASN A 1 3.81 7.49 -0.74
N PRO A 2 4.01 6.48 -1.60
CA PRO A 2 3.37 5.18 -1.43
C PRO A 2 3.84 4.51 -0.13
N GLN A 3 2.92 3.89 0.60
CA GLN A 3 3.22 3.25 1.88
C GLN A 3 3.38 1.74 1.74
N HIS A 4 2.71 1.13 0.76
CA HIS A 4 2.83 -0.30 0.52
C HIS A 4 4.11 -0.62 -0.29
N PRO A 5 4.96 -1.58 0.14
CA PRO A 5 6.20 -1.93 -0.56
C PRO A 5 6.01 -2.28 -2.04
N TYR A 6 4.95 -3.04 -2.37
CA TYR A 6 4.56 -3.28 -3.77
C TYR A 6 4.40 -1.99 -4.60
N THR A 7 3.72 -0.98 -4.06
CA THR A 7 3.50 0.29 -4.78
C THR A 7 4.76 1.12 -4.84
N GLN A 8 5.62 1.08 -3.82
CA GLN A 8 6.96 1.69 -3.86
C GLN A 8 7.76 1.13 -5.03
N LEU A 9 7.88 -0.20 -5.10
CA LEU A 9 8.59 -0.90 -6.17
C LEU A 9 7.96 -0.66 -7.56
N LEU A 10 6.63 -0.59 -7.66
CA LEU A 10 5.96 -0.28 -8.93
C LEU A 10 6.36 1.12 -9.44
N ILE A 11 6.40 2.12 -8.55
CA ILE A 11 6.82 3.48 -8.92
C ILE A 11 8.32 3.50 -9.28
N GLU A 12 9.16 2.77 -8.55
CA GLU A 12 10.59 2.65 -8.83
C GLU A 12 10.89 1.90 -10.14
N SER A 13 9.97 1.03 -10.58
CA SER A 13 10.12 0.31 -11.85
C SER A 13 9.91 1.17 -13.11
N ILE A 14 9.46 2.43 -12.94
CA ILE A 14 9.17 3.32 -14.07
C ILE A 14 10.49 3.80 -14.68
N PRO A 15 10.81 3.42 -15.94
CA PRO A 15 12.06 3.81 -16.58
C PRO A 15 12.07 5.33 -16.81
N GLN A 16 13.20 5.98 -16.54
CA GLN A 16 13.39 7.38 -16.92
C GLN A 16 14.00 7.51 -18.32
N PRO A 17 13.49 8.44 -19.14
CA PRO A 17 14.03 8.69 -20.48
C PRO A 17 15.48 9.20 -20.45
N ASP A 18 15.81 10.04 -19.47
CA ASP A 18 17.17 10.54 -19.29
C ASP A 18 17.97 9.58 -18.38
N PRO A 19 18.98 8.87 -18.90
CA PRO A 19 19.79 7.96 -18.09
C PRO A 19 20.58 8.68 -16.98
N LYS A 20 20.75 10.00 -17.06
CA LYS A 20 21.40 10.83 -16.02
C LYS A 20 20.45 11.26 -14.91
N ASN A 21 19.14 11.14 -15.12
CA ASN A 21 18.13 11.58 -14.17
C ASN A 21 17.15 10.41 -13.90
N ARG A 22 17.60 9.43 -13.12
CA ARG A 22 16.77 8.27 -12.73
C ARG A 22 15.72 8.68 -11.69
N TRP A 23 14.55 8.04 -11.75
CA TRP A 23 13.44 8.27 -10.84
C TRP A 23 13.54 7.26 -9.71
N GLY A 24 13.54 7.74 -8.48
CA GLY A 24 13.74 6.89 -7.32
C GLY A 24 15.14 6.28 -7.26
N SER A 25 15.30 5.32 -6.36
CA SER A 25 16.54 4.55 -6.17
C SER A 25 16.63 3.41 -7.19
N GLU A 26 17.82 2.86 -7.40
CA GLU A 26 17.95 1.62 -8.18
C GLU A 26 17.12 0.52 -7.50
N PRO A 27 16.13 -0.08 -8.20
CA PRO A 27 15.30 -1.11 -7.58
C PRO A 27 16.22 -2.24 -7.13
N PRO A 28 16.03 -2.78 -5.92
CA PRO A 28 16.88 -3.85 -5.44
C PRO A 28 16.86 -5.00 -6.46
N GLN A 29 18.04 -5.50 -6.83
CA GLN A 29 18.16 -6.72 -7.64
C GLN A 29 17.67 -7.90 -6.80
N GLN A 30 16.36 -8.06 -6.71
CA GLN A 30 15.75 -9.17 -6.00
C GLN A 30 15.52 -10.28 -7.02
N ASN A 31 16.27 -11.37 -6.85
CA ASN A 31 16.02 -12.61 -7.59
C ASN A 31 14.71 -13.20 -7.08
N TRP A 32 13.60 -12.78 -7.70
CA TRP A 32 12.29 -13.36 -7.48
C TRP A 32 12.22 -14.71 -8.19
N GLU A 33 12.89 -15.71 -7.61
CA GLU A 33 12.63 -17.09 -7.97
C GLU A 33 11.14 -17.35 -7.70
N ILE A 34 10.48 -17.99 -8.66
CA ILE A 34 9.08 -18.38 -8.51
C ILE A 34 9.05 -19.39 -7.36
N SER A 35 8.57 -18.95 -6.21
CA SER A 35 8.42 -19.84 -5.06
C SER A 35 7.18 -20.71 -5.29
N ASP A 36 7.36 -22.03 -5.29
CA ASP A 36 6.26 -23.01 -5.29
C ASP A 36 5.53 -23.05 -3.93
N THR A 37 5.82 -22.11 -3.02
CA THR A 37 5.20 -22.04 -1.71
C THR A 37 3.74 -21.60 -1.80
N GLN A 38 2.87 -22.34 -1.12
CA GLN A 38 1.45 -22.00 -1.04
C GLN A 38 1.25 -20.80 -0.09
N ILE A 39 1.12 -19.61 -0.66
CA ILE A 39 0.82 -18.37 0.07
C ILE A 39 -0.68 -18.25 0.30
N THR A 40 -1.11 -18.31 1.56
CA THR A 40 -2.53 -18.13 1.96
C THR A 40 -2.81 -16.74 2.54
N GLY A 41 -1.76 -16.01 2.94
CA GLY A 41 -1.81 -14.65 3.47
C GLY A 41 -1.62 -13.56 2.42
N CYS A 42 -0.62 -12.69 2.61
CA CYS A 42 -0.25 -11.63 1.69
C CYS A 42 0.34 -12.21 0.39
N LYS A 43 -0.36 -12.04 -0.74
CA LYS A 43 0.05 -12.52 -2.07
C LYS A 43 1.35 -11.93 -2.62
N PHE A 44 1.91 -10.93 -1.94
CA PHE A 44 3.17 -10.28 -2.31
C PHE A 44 4.32 -10.72 -1.39
N ALA A 45 4.10 -11.66 -0.46
CA ALA A 45 5.10 -12.03 0.54
C ALA A 45 6.40 -12.58 -0.07
N ASP A 46 6.32 -13.35 -1.16
CA ASP A 46 7.46 -13.87 -1.93
C ASP A 46 8.35 -12.77 -2.53
N ARG A 47 7.74 -11.62 -2.84
CA ARG A 47 8.37 -10.48 -3.52
C ARG A 47 8.49 -9.23 -2.66
N CYS A 48 8.18 -9.31 -1.38
CA CYS A 48 8.16 -8.14 -0.51
C CYS A 48 9.56 -7.92 0.09
N PRO A 49 10.21 -6.75 -0.12
CA PRO A 49 11.49 -6.44 0.53
C PRO A 49 11.35 -6.27 2.05
N ALA A 50 10.12 -6.07 2.54
CA ALA A 50 9.77 -5.95 3.95
C ALA A 50 8.91 -7.14 4.42
N VAL A 51 9.14 -8.34 3.87
CA VAL A 51 8.43 -9.56 4.28
C VAL A 51 8.70 -9.87 5.75
N MET A 52 7.66 -10.35 6.46
CA MET A 52 7.73 -10.86 7.82
C MET A 52 7.20 -12.29 7.85
N ASP A 53 7.57 -13.07 8.86
CA ASP A 53 7.18 -14.49 9.01
C ASP A 53 5.66 -14.73 8.93
N ARG A 54 4.85 -13.75 9.36
CA ARG A 54 3.39 -13.82 9.31
C ARG A 54 2.80 -13.54 7.92
N CYS A 55 3.54 -12.88 7.03
CA CYS A 55 3.02 -12.47 5.72
C CYS A 55 2.53 -13.65 4.85
N PRO A 56 3.20 -14.81 4.77
CA PRO A 56 2.75 -15.92 3.93
C PRO A 56 1.44 -16.58 4.39
N THR A 57 1.10 -16.47 5.67
CA THR A 57 -0.02 -17.22 6.29
C THR A 57 -1.14 -16.35 6.84
N THR A 58 -0.87 -15.07 7.11
CA THR A 58 -1.86 -14.12 7.65
C THR A 58 -2.34 -13.19 6.55
N ARG A 59 -3.65 -13.13 6.33
CA ARG A 59 -4.25 -12.16 5.42
C ARG A 59 -4.34 -10.80 6.12
N PRO A 60 -3.67 -9.74 5.61
CA PRO A 60 -3.76 -8.42 6.22
C PRO A 60 -5.16 -7.81 6.08
N GLY A 61 -5.54 -7.05 7.10
CA GLY A 61 -6.71 -6.18 7.08
C GLY A 61 -6.49 -4.90 6.27
N GLN A 62 -7.47 -4.00 6.30
CA GLN A 62 -7.30 -2.63 5.78
C GLN A 62 -6.89 -1.69 6.90
N TYR A 63 -5.80 -0.94 6.72
CA TYR A 63 -5.28 -0.01 7.71
C TYR A 63 -5.26 1.41 7.16
N LEU A 64 -5.79 2.36 7.93
CA LEU A 64 -5.71 3.78 7.63
C LEU A 64 -4.35 4.33 8.07
N ILE A 65 -3.49 4.62 7.10
CA ILE A 65 -2.12 5.07 7.37
C ILE A 65 -2.10 6.56 7.69
N ASN A 66 -2.91 7.30 6.94
CA ASN A 66 -3.19 8.73 7.12
C ASN A 66 -4.61 9.03 6.56
N PRO A 67 -5.14 10.24 6.74
CA PRO A 67 -6.52 10.58 6.35
C PRO A 67 -6.89 10.35 4.87
N HIS A 68 -5.90 10.15 3.98
CA HIS A 68 -6.11 10.00 2.54
C HIS A 68 -5.52 8.69 1.98
N GLN A 69 -5.02 7.80 2.84
CA GLN A 69 -4.29 6.63 2.38
C GLN A 69 -4.61 5.39 3.20
N LEU A 70 -5.00 4.34 2.48
CA LEU A 70 -5.16 3.00 3.00
C LEU A 70 -4.03 2.11 2.49
N ALA A 71 -3.65 1.13 3.31
CA ALA A 71 -2.81 0.03 2.88
C ALA A 71 -3.29 -1.29 3.49
N THR A 72 -3.16 -2.36 2.73
CA THR A 72 -3.44 -3.73 3.18
C THR A 72 -2.11 -4.45 3.38
N CYS A 73 -1.44 -4.12 4.49
CA CYS A 73 -0.08 -4.55 4.79
C CYS A 73 0.09 -4.72 6.31
N LEU A 74 0.64 -5.87 6.74
CA LEU A 74 0.85 -6.17 8.16
C LEU A 74 1.83 -5.20 8.85
N LEU A 75 2.64 -4.45 8.10
CA LEU A 75 3.50 -3.39 8.64
C LEU A 75 2.72 -2.33 9.44
N TYR A 76 1.42 -2.20 9.20
CA TYR A 76 0.57 -1.19 9.83
C TYR A 76 -0.49 -1.79 10.75
N GLU A 77 -0.33 -3.05 11.18
CA GLU A 77 -1.27 -3.74 12.06
C GLU A 77 -1.55 -2.95 13.36
N GLU A 78 -0.55 -2.26 13.89
CA GLU A 78 -0.66 -1.40 15.07
C GLU A 78 -1.60 -0.19 14.91
N LYS A 79 -1.92 0.22 13.67
CA LYS A 79 -2.87 1.32 13.39
C LYS A 79 -4.32 0.92 13.65
N GLY A 80 -4.58 -0.37 13.88
CA GLY A 80 -5.91 -0.92 14.02
C GLY A 80 -6.53 -1.21 12.67
N GLU A 81 -7.05 -2.43 12.52
CA GLU A 81 -7.81 -2.81 11.34
C GLU A 81 -9.13 -2.05 11.27
N MET A 82 -9.46 -1.57 10.08
CA MET A 82 -10.74 -0.93 9.83
C MET A 82 -11.89 -1.94 9.88
N THR A 83 -12.95 -1.57 10.59
CA THR A 83 -14.14 -2.40 10.75
C THR A 83 -15.12 -2.27 9.59
N ASN A 84 -15.07 -1.16 8.83
CA ASN A 84 -15.90 -0.93 7.65
C ASN A 84 -15.06 -1.11 6.37
N PRO A 85 -15.38 -2.09 5.51
CA PRO A 85 -14.66 -2.31 4.26
C PRO A 85 -15.00 -1.30 3.15
N ASP A 86 -16.02 -0.46 3.33
CA ASP A 86 -16.37 0.57 2.35
C ASP A 86 -15.37 1.75 2.39
N ILE A 87 -14.42 1.70 1.47
CA ILE A 87 -13.43 2.75 1.27
C ILE A 87 -14.06 4.07 0.80
N THR A 88 -15.26 4.04 0.21
CA THR A 88 -15.92 5.25 -0.31
C THR A 88 -16.32 6.18 0.82
N SER A 89 -17.00 5.64 1.84
CA SER A 89 -17.40 6.40 3.02
C SER A 89 -16.21 6.85 3.87
N THR A 90 -15.12 6.09 3.87
CA THR A 90 -13.89 6.41 4.61
C THR A 90 -13.26 7.75 4.22
N PHE A 91 -13.33 8.15 2.94
CA PHE A 91 -12.69 9.37 2.43
C PHE A 91 -13.66 10.51 2.08
N GLN A 92 -14.97 10.36 2.37
CA GLN A 92 -15.99 11.35 2.00
C GLN A 92 -15.93 12.64 2.81
N THR A 93 -15.18 12.69 3.90
CA THR A 93 -15.18 13.75 4.91
C THR A 93 -14.88 15.14 4.35
N GLU A 94 -13.98 15.26 3.38
CA GLU A 94 -13.64 16.56 2.78
C GLU A 94 -14.73 17.09 1.84
N LYS A 95 -15.28 16.23 0.98
CA LYS A 95 -16.35 16.61 0.06
C LYS A 95 -17.61 17.00 0.83
N GLN A 96 -17.94 16.27 1.90
CA GLN A 96 -19.06 16.57 2.77
C GLN A 96 -18.85 17.88 3.55
N ALA A 97 -17.65 18.16 4.05
CA ALA A 97 -17.33 19.43 4.70
C ALA A 97 -17.44 20.62 3.74
N LEU A 98 -16.93 20.49 2.51
CA LEU A 98 -17.06 21.50 1.45
C LEU A 98 -18.53 21.72 1.04
N GLN A 99 -19.31 20.65 0.88
CA GLN A 99 -20.74 20.73 0.57
C GLN A 99 -21.56 21.34 1.71
N ALA A 100 -21.24 21.00 2.96
CA ALA A 100 -21.90 21.55 4.14
C ALA A 100 -21.56 23.03 4.39
N ALA A 101 -20.39 23.50 3.95
CA ALA A 101 -20.03 24.91 3.97
C ALA A 101 -20.75 25.69 2.86
N ALA A 102 -20.81 25.13 1.65
CA ALA A 102 -21.54 25.71 0.52
C ALA A 102 -23.07 25.81 0.75
N ALA A 103 -23.67 24.84 1.46
CA ALA A 103 -25.11 24.83 1.76
C ALA A 103 -25.55 25.83 2.85
N ARG A 104 -24.62 26.54 3.48
CA ARG A 104 -24.89 27.58 4.50
C ARG A 104 -24.78 29.02 3.95
N THR A 105 -24.55 29.14 2.64
CA THR A 105 -24.49 30.41 1.90
C THR A 105 -25.71 30.50 1.00
#